data_AF-B6K0Y7-F1
#
_entry.id   AF-B6K0Y7-F1
#
_cell.length_a   1.000
_cell.length_b   1.000
_cell.length_c   1.000
_cell.angle_alpha   90.00
_cell.angle_beta   90.00
_cell.angle_gamma   90.00
#
_symmetry.space_group_name_H-M   'P 1'
#
loop_
_entity.id
_entity.type
_entity.pdbx_description
1 polymer ?
#
loop_
_entity_poly.entity_id
_entity_poly.type
_entity_poly.pdbx_seq_one_letter_code
_entity_poly.pdbx_strand_id
1 'polypeptide(L)'
;MVEHSVLSYAGYYYGKECGYCEEKNKNEQFGLFGNALTSEAYQILIDRGWRRSGKYLYKPNLRNSCCRMYTIRLDATQFKPSKEVKKSLKKWKRFLLGDKLYQKVYANKPFQLDDYIGSNALDKSLDDDKVIHKLTVELEPSSFSKRKFELYKKYQKAIHHDKEEELTEEGFVRFLCDSPLEEVCDSDIDEDELSDDENNHPLYGSFHQLYSVDDELVAVGVIDLLPHAVSSVYFFYDPDYKGYSLGKLSATYETVMAKRMGYQYYYMGYYIHTCQKMKYKGRYGPSYLLNPTTCTWLPLSKFVDCWENGAPRYIFFDEQGQMQTAAEMSRENVQKDDLMQSFKRKMPGIESEEAARKAIDDNPGGYAYGMLFPAKGLCTSLAKMEDVFMEVNATVGLELAKTYVLQL
;
A
#
# COMPACT_ATOMS: atom_id res chain seq x y z
N MET A 1 -2.92 20.97 9.58
CA MET A 1 -3.73 20.34 8.54
C MET A 1 -3.44 21.03 7.21
N VAL A 2 -2.70 20.34 6.35
CA VAL A 2 -2.58 20.60 4.93
C VAL A 2 -3.97 20.47 4.32
N GLU A 3 -4.57 21.62 4.05
CA GLU A 3 -5.78 21.70 3.25
C GLU A 3 -5.51 21.39 1.77
N HIS A 4 -4.30 21.01 1.35
CA HIS A 4 -3.94 20.93 -0.07
C HIS A 4 -2.88 19.84 -0.37
N SER A 5 -3.20 18.84 -1.20
CA SER A 5 -2.20 17.87 -1.65
C SER A 5 -1.26 18.48 -2.70
N VAL A 6 0.04 18.17 -2.63
CA VAL A 6 1.09 18.65 -3.53
C VAL A 6 1.87 17.49 -4.12
N LEU A 7 1.77 17.34 -5.45
CA LEU A 7 2.45 16.31 -6.23
C LEU A 7 3.43 16.95 -7.24
N SER A 8 4.50 16.24 -7.54
CA SER A 8 5.43 16.56 -8.63
C SER A 8 5.61 15.35 -9.55
N TYR A 9 5.67 15.57 -10.86
CA TYR A 9 5.94 14.48 -11.79
C TYR A 9 7.39 14.02 -11.71
N ALA A 10 7.60 12.73 -11.48
CA ALA A 10 8.93 12.15 -11.39
C ALA A 10 9.39 11.53 -12.72
N GLY A 11 8.45 11.18 -13.60
CA GLY A 11 8.76 10.62 -14.92
C GLY A 11 8.20 9.22 -15.15
N TYR A 12 8.49 8.70 -16.34
CA TYR A 12 8.27 7.30 -16.69
C TYR A 12 9.59 6.54 -16.60
N TYR A 13 9.59 5.47 -15.81
CA TYR A 13 10.80 4.73 -15.47
C TYR A 13 10.83 3.37 -16.15
N TYR A 14 11.99 3.05 -16.70
CA TYR A 14 12.30 1.76 -17.31
C TYR A 14 13.31 1.02 -16.43
N GLY A 15 12.84 0.02 -15.70
CA GLY A 15 13.67 -0.85 -14.88
C GLY A 15 14.52 -1.80 -15.74
N LYS A 16 15.82 -1.84 -15.46
CA LYS A 16 16.77 -2.75 -16.11
C LYS A 16 16.62 -4.20 -15.62
N GLU A 17 16.13 -4.36 -14.39
CA GLU A 17 15.97 -5.65 -13.72
C GLU A 17 14.57 -5.78 -13.12
N CYS A 18 14.05 -7.01 -13.08
CA CYS A 18 12.77 -7.33 -12.46
C CYS A 18 13.00 -8.14 -11.19
N GLY A 19 12.51 -7.66 -10.04
CA GLY A 19 12.63 -8.39 -8.76
C GLY A 19 11.77 -9.65 -8.64
N TYR A 20 10.93 -9.95 -9.63
CA TYR A 20 9.92 -11.02 -9.56
C TYR A 20 10.15 -12.17 -10.55
N CYS A 21 10.91 -11.95 -11.63
CA CYS A 21 11.24 -12.95 -12.63
C CYS A 21 12.66 -12.76 -13.16
N GLU A 22 13.23 -13.79 -13.77
CA GLU A 22 14.59 -13.79 -14.31
C GLU A 22 14.72 -13.11 -15.70
N GLU A 23 13.61 -12.58 -16.24
CA GLU A 23 13.62 -11.88 -17.53
C GLU A 23 14.38 -10.54 -17.41
N LYS A 24 15.36 -10.33 -18.30
CA LYS A 24 16.08 -9.06 -18.43
C LYS A 24 15.17 -8.03 -19.12
N ASN A 25 14.98 -6.87 -18.49
CA ASN A 25 14.36 -5.65 -19.05
C ASN A 25 12.87 -5.68 -19.41
N LYS A 26 11.95 -5.72 -18.44
CA LYS A 26 10.55 -5.25 -18.62
C LYS A 26 9.88 -4.90 -17.28
N ASN A 27 10.38 -3.97 -16.48
CA ASN A 27 9.53 -3.36 -15.44
C ASN A 27 9.38 -1.88 -15.75
N GLU A 28 8.20 -1.49 -16.21
CA GLU A 28 7.89 -0.12 -16.55
C GLU A 28 6.88 0.44 -15.54
N GLN A 29 7.07 1.69 -15.13
CA GLN A 29 6.21 2.34 -14.15
C GLN A 29 6.18 3.86 -14.33
N PHE A 30 5.06 4.44 -13.95
CA PHE A 30 4.90 5.89 -13.78
C PHE A 30 5.33 6.28 -12.38
N GLY A 31 5.95 7.45 -12.23
CA GLY A 31 6.42 7.98 -10.95
C GLY A 31 5.95 9.39 -10.68
N LEU A 32 5.63 9.66 -9.40
CA LEU A 32 5.34 10.98 -8.84
C LEU A 32 6.12 11.14 -7.52
N PHE A 33 6.31 12.38 -7.08
CA PHE A 33 6.72 12.70 -5.72
C PHE A 33 5.56 13.35 -4.98
N GLY A 34 5.26 12.85 -3.78
CA GLY A 34 4.34 13.47 -2.84
C GLY A 34 5.12 14.43 -1.95
N ASN A 35 4.97 15.72 -2.17
CA ASN A 35 5.59 16.72 -1.31
C ASN A 35 4.76 16.91 -0.04
N ALA A 36 3.43 16.86 -0.19
CA ALA A 36 2.44 16.78 0.87
C ALA A 36 1.19 16.07 0.32
N LEU A 37 0.54 15.20 1.09
CA LEU A 37 -0.67 14.49 0.68
C LEU A 37 -1.62 14.37 1.86
N THR A 38 -2.90 14.63 1.61
CA THR A 38 -3.93 14.20 2.55
C THR A 38 -4.17 12.69 2.39
N SER A 39 -4.65 12.06 3.45
CA SER A 39 -4.95 10.62 3.43
C SER A 39 -6.07 10.27 2.44
N GLU A 40 -7.01 11.18 2.20
CA GLU A 40 -8.06 11.07 1.18
C GLU A 40 -7.48 11.10 -0.23
N ALA A 41 -6.58 12.04 -0.51
CA ALA A 41 -5.93 12.12 -1.82
C ALA A 41 -5.12 10.85 -2.11
N TYR A 42 -4.40 10.34 -1.11
CA TYR A 42 -3.66 9.09 -1.29
C TYR A 42 -4.59 7.86 -1.38
N GLN A 43 -5.72 7.84 -0.67
CA GLN A 43 -6.76 6.81 -0.82
C GLN A 43 -7.25 6.71 -2.27
N ILE A 44 -7.54 7.86 -2.91
CA ILE A 44 -7.94 7.96 -4.33
C ILE A 44 -6.87 7.38 -5.26
N LEU A 45 -5.58 7.60 -4.94
CA LEU A 45 -4.45 7.11 -5.72
C LEU A 45 -4.28 5.59 -5.58
N ILE A 46 -4.32 5.04 -4.37
CA ILE A 46 -4.15 3.59 -4.18
C ILE A 46 -5.30 2.77 -4.78
N ASP A 47 -6.51 3.35 -4.81
CA ASP A 47 -7.70 2.80 -5.45
C ASP A 47 -7.57 2.72 -6.98
N ARG A 48 -6.64 3.50 -7.54
CA ARG A 48 -6.28 3.51 -8.98
C ARG A 48 -4.95 2.79 -9.26
N GLY A 49 -4.43 2.08 -8.26
CA GLY A 49 -3.27 1.22 -8.38
C GLY A 49 -1.92 1.91 -8.18
N TRP A 50 -1.89 3.14 -7.68
CA TRP A 50 -0.65 3.77 -7.21
C TRP A 50 -0.20 3.19 -5.86
N ARG A 51 1.09 3.20 -5.59
CA ARG A 51 1.70 2.87 -4.28
C ARG A 51 2.81 3.86 -3.99
N ARG A 52 3.35 3.84 -2.77
CA ARG A 52 4.49 4.68 -2.39
C ARG A 52 5.62 3.91 -1.74
N SER A 53 6.79 4.53 -1.78
CA SER A 53 8.00 4.17 -1.04
C SER A 53 8.61 5.49 -0.57
N GLY A 54 8.60 5.75 0.73
CA GLY A 54 8.86 7.11 1.22
C GLY A 54 7.87 8.12 0.62
N LYS A 55 8.42 9.23 0.09
CA LYS A 55 7.68 10.25 -0.68
C LYS A 55 7.51 9.93 -2.17
N TYR A 56 8.12 8.87 -2.69
CA TYR A 56 7.99 8.51 -4.10
C TYR A 56 6.76 7.63 -4.32
N LEU A 57 5.85 8.08 -5.18
CA LEU A 57 4.69 7.31 -5.61
C LEU A 57 4.94 6.68 -6.98
N TYR A 58 4.40 5.48 -7.19
CA TYR A 58 4.58 4.75 -8.43
C TYR A 58 3.36 3.91 -8.79
N LYS A 59 3.12 3.76 -10.09
CA LYS A 59 2.11 2.87 -10.67
C LYS A 59 2.75 2.04 -11.77
N PRO A 60 2.79 0.70 -11.63
CA PRO A 60 3.29 -0.16 -12.70
C PRO A 60 2.48 -0.04 -13.98
N ASN A 61 3.16 -0.03 -15.12
CA ASN A 61 2.51 -0.25 -16.41
C ASN A 61 2.31 -1.75 -16.60
N LEU A 62 1.13 -2.24 -16.21
CA LEU A 62 0.81 -3.66 -16.31
C LEU A 62 0.92 -4.19 -17.74
N ARG A 63 0.70 -3.37 -18.78
CA ARG A 63 0.68 -3.81 -20.19
C ARG A 63 2.08 -4.03 -20.76
N ASN A 64 3.10 -3.37 -20.22
CA ASN A 64 4.48 -3.52 -20.69
C ASN A 64 5.41 -4.22 -19.70
N SER A 65 5.03 -4.31 -18.43
CA SER A 65 5.84 -5.02 -17.43
C SER A 65 5.73 -6.55 -17.59
N CYS A 66 6.86 -7.27 -17.60
CA CYS A 66 6.94 -8.73 -17.67
C CYS A 66 6.09 -9.41 -16.59
N CYS A 67 6.11 -8.82 -15.39
CA CYS A 67 5.32 -9.22 -14.25
C CYS A 67 4.11 -8.30 -14.12
N ARG A 68 2.93 -8.86 -14.31
CA ARG A 68 1.65 -8.14 -14.29
C ARG A 68 1.24 -7.92 -12.83
N MET A 69 1.55 -6.74 -12.31
CA MET A 69 1.36 -6.35 -10.91
C MET A 69 -0.05 -5.78 -10.70
N TYR A 70 -1.06 -6.65 -10.63
CA TYR A 70 -2.42 -6.21 -10.32
C TYR A 70 -2.50 -5.76 -8.87
N THR A 71 -3.08 -4.58 -8.64
CA THR A 71 -3.38 -4.13 -7.29
C THR A 71 -4.39 -5.08 -6.66
N ILE A 72 -4.09 -5.58 -5.46
CA ILE A 72 -4.93 -6.51 -4.70
C ILE A 72 -5.36 -5.88 -3.37
N ARG A 73 -6.62 -6.08 -3.03
CA ARG A 73 -7.17 -5.80 -1.69
C ARG A 73 -8.06 -6.95 -1.23
N LEU A 74 -8.25 -7.09 0.06
CA LEU A 74 -9.34 -7.88 0.63
C LEU A 74 -10.28 -7.04 1.48
N ASP A 75 -11.54 -7.48 1.57
CA ASP A 75 -12.49 -6.95 2.54
C ASP A 75 -12.18 -7.55 3.93
N ALA A 76 -11.67 -6.72 4.83
CA ALA A 76 -11.25 -7.13 6.16
C ALA A 76 -12.44 -7.54 7.04
N THR A 77 -13.61 -6.92 6.82
CA THR A 77 -14.83 -7.19 7.60
C THR A 77 -15.32 -8.63 7.39
N GLN A 78 -15.11 -9.15 6.18
CA GLN A 78 -15.49 -10.49 5.74
C GLN A 78 -14.36 -11.52 5.81
N PHE A 79 -13.18 -11.14 6.31
CA PHE A 79 -12.01 -12.00 6.28
C PHE A 79 -12.22 -13.34 6.99
N LYS A 80 -11.86 -14.43 6.30
CA LYS A 80 -11.81 -15.77 6.88
C LYS A 80 -10.48 -16.44 6.56
N PRO A 81 -9.72 -16.92 7.56
CA PRO A 81 -8.41 -17.51 7.32
C PRO A 81 -8.54 -18.84 6.58
N SER A 82 -7.79 -18.98 5.49
CA SER A 82 -7.67 -20.23 4.73
C SER A 82 -6.94 -21.32 5.54
N LYS A 83 -6.96 -22.57 5.06
CA LYS A 83 -6.25 -23.69 5.72
C LYS A 83 -4.75 -23.40 5.92
N GLU A 84 -4.12 -22.75 4.94
CA GLU A 84 -2.71 -22.35 5.01
C GLU A 84 -2.47 -21.27 6.07
N VAL A 85 -3.32 -20.23 6.11
CA VAL A 85 -3.23 -19.17 7.13
C VAL A 85 -3.42 -19.76 8.53
N LYS A 86 -4.43 -20.64 8.72
CA LYS A 86 -4.64 -21.37 9.98
C LYS A 86 -3.40 -22.19 10.38
N LYS A 87 -2.73 -22.84 9.44
CA LYS A 87 -1.50 -23.61 9.71
C LYS A 87 -0.37 -22.70 10.21
N SER A 88 -0.16 -21.55 9.58
CA SER A 88 0.83 -20.56 10.03
C SER A 88 0.52 -20.04 11.44
N LEU A 89 -0.72 -19.66 11.72
CA LEU A 89 -1.16 -19.20 13.04
C LEU A 89 -0.96 -20.27 14.12
N LYS A 90 -1.34 -21.52 13.84
CA LYS A 90 -1.13 -22.63 14.79
C LYS A 90 0.35 -22.89 15.07
N LYS A 91 1.20 -22.81 14.04
CA LYS A 91 2.65 -22.96 14.20
C LYS A 91 3.23 -21.86 15.08
N TRP A 92 2.82 -20.61 14.83
CA TRP A 92 3.23 -19.46 15.63
C TRP A 92 2.77 -19.58 17.09
N LYS A 93 1.51 -19.96 17.32
CA LYS A 93 0.97 -20.16 18.67
C LYS A 93 1.69 -21.28 19.43
N ARG A 94 2.07 -22.38 18.75
CA ARG A 94 2.88 -23.45 19.35
C ARG A 94 4.26 -22.97 19.77
N PHE A 95 4.87 -22.09 18.99
CA PHE A 95 6.13 -21.46 19.38
C PHE A 95 5.97 -20.66 20.67
N LEU A 96 4.95 -19.80 20.76
CA LEU A 96 4.72 -18.96 21.95
C LEU A 96 4.38 -19.78 23.23
N LEU A 97 3.57 -20.83 23.09
CA LEU A 97 3.07 -21.60 24.24
C LEU A 97 3.90 -22.84 24.58
N GLY A 98 4.68 -23.35 23.62
CA GLY A 98 5.20 -24.71 23.65
C GLY A 98 4.15 -25.79 23.38
N ASP A 99 4.62 -26.98 23.01
CA ASP A 99 3.74 -28.08 22.62
C ASP A 99 2.83 -28.56 23.75
N LYS A 100 3.34 -28.68 24.98
CA LYS A 100 2.56 -29.19 26.12
C LYS A 100 1.35 -28.31 26.43
N LEU A 101 1.55 -27.00 26.52
CA LEU A 101 0.48 -26.05 26.81
C LEU A 101 -0.44 -25.88 25.61
N TYR A 102 0.11 -25.80 24.39
CA TYR A 102 -0.69 -25.73 23.18
C TYR A 102 -1.66 -26.90 23.06
N GLN A 103 -1.20 -28.14 23.30
CA GLN A 103 -2.07 -29.31 23.22
C GLN A 103 -3.15 -29.29 24.30
N LYS A 104 -2.80 -28.92 25.53
CA LYS A 104 -3.75 -28.82 26.65
C LYS A 104 -4.91 -27.86 26.34
N VAL A 105 -4.62 -26.72 25.70
CA VAL A 105 -5.61 -25.64 25.48
C VAL A 105 -6.31 -25.77 24.12
N TYR A 106 -5.60 -26.14 23.06
CA TYR A 106 -6.06 -26.01 21.67
C TYR A 106 -6.31 -27.33 20.93
N ALA A 107 -5.90 -28.49 21.46
CA ALA A 107 -6.02 -29.77 20.71
C ALA A 107 -7.46 -30.09 20.33
N ASN A 108 -8.40 -29.83 21.25
CA ASN A 108 -9.82 -30.15 21.10
C ASN A 108 -10.70 -28.90 20.90
N LYS A 109 -10.11 -27.70 20.84
CA LYS A 109 -10.84 -26.44 20.67
C LYS A 109 -11.09 -26.18 19.17
N PRO A 110 -12.33 -25.88 18.74
CA PRO A 110 -12.58 -25.37 17.40
C PRO A 110 -11.76 -24.11 17.13
N PHE A 111 -11.23 -23.97 15.91
CA PHE A 111 -10.42 -22.79 15.57
C PHE A 111 -11.27 -21.52 15.58
N GLN A 112 -10.90 -20.56 16.43
CA GLN A 112 -11.41 -19.19 16.43
C GLN A 112 -10.25 -18.23 16.17
N LEU A 113 -10.40 -17.28 15.24
CA LEU A 113 -9.28 -16.42 14.81
C LEU A 113 -8.74 -15.57 15.96
N ASP A 114 -9.62 -15.01 16.80
CA ASP A 114 -9.23 -14.12 17.90
C ASP A 114 -8.35 -14.82 18.94
N ASP A 115 -8.44 -16.15 19.10
CA ASP A 115 -7.55 -16.91 19.97
C ASP A 115 -6.08 -16.86 19.51
N TYR A 116 -5.83 -16.55 18.24
CA TYR A 116 -4.51 -16.54 17.62
C TYR A 116 -3.98 -15.13 17.32
N ILE A 117 -4.78 -14.07 17.55
CA ILE A 117 -4.46 -12.68 17.18
C ILE A 117 -4.63 -11.72 18.37
N GLY A 118 -3.53 -11.17 18.86
CA GLY A 118 -3.47 -10.14 19.91
C GLY A 118 -2.21 -10.24 20.77
N SER A 119 -1.74 -9.10 21.30
CA SER A 119 -0.67 -9.04 22.32
C SER A 119 -1.09 -9.75 23.61
N ASN A 120 -2.37 -9.62 23.97
CA ASN A 120 -3.03 -10.33 25.07
C ASN A 120 -3.87 -11.52 24.57
N ALA A 121 -3.53 -12.14 23.43
CA ALA A 121 -4.17 -13.39 23.01
C ALA A 121 -3.72 -14.59 23.87
N LEU A 122 -3.13 -14.35 25.03
CA LEU A 122 -3.31 -15.27 26.13
C LEU A 122 -4.78 -15.18 26.52
N ASP A 123 -5.50 -16.28 26.27
CA ASP A 123 -6.75 -16.55 26.94
C ASP A 123 -6.59 -16.03 28.38
N LYS A 124 -7.41 -15.09 28.86
CA LYS A 124 -7.26 -14.46 30.19
C LYS A 124 -7.20 -15.51 31.33
N SER A 125 -7.52 -16.76 31.01
CA SER A 125 -7.36 -17.96 31.84
C SER A 125 -5.93 -18.52 31.95
N LEU A 126 -4.97 -18.06 31.15
CA LEU A 126 -3.58 -18.53 31.15
C LEU A 126 -2.72 -17.53 31.92
N ASP A 127 -2.20 -17.96 33.07
CA ASP A 127 -1.18 -17.20 33.81
C ASP A 127 -0.01 -16.88 32.86
N ASP A 128 0.38 -15.61 32.78
CA ASP A 128 1.55 -15.14 32.02
C ASP A 128 2.83 -15.93 32.39
N ASP A 129 2.91 -16.44 33.62
CA ASP A 129 4.02 -17.27 34.13
C ASP A 129 4.15 -18.66 33.44
N LYS A 130 3.21 -19.04 32.55
CA LYS A 130 3.17 -20.36 31.89
C LYS A 130 3.47 -20.32 30.39
N VAL A 131 3.61 -19.15 29.78
CA VAL A 131 4.03 -19.06 28.37
C VAL A 131 5.53 -19.20 28.21
N ILE A 132 5.96 -19.75 27.07
CA ILE A 132 7.39 -19.86 26.75
C ILE A 132 7.91 -18.52 26.24
N HIS A 133 7.13 -17.87 25.37
CA HIS A 133 7.48 -16.58 24.80
C HIS A 133 6.29 -15.61 24.84
N LYS A 134 6.57 -14.35 25.18
CA LYS A 134 5.59 -13.26 25.19
C LYS A 134 5.66 -12.50 23.86
N LEU A 135 4.53 -12.40 23.15
CA LEU A 135 4.41 -11.59 21.94
C LEU A 135 3.74 -10.26 22.27
N THR A 136 4.42 -9.17 21.95
CA THR A 136 3.85 -7.81 21.97
C THR A 136 3.73 -7.30 20.53
N VAL A 137 2.58 -6.73 20.20
CA VAL A 137 2.34 -6.06 18.91
C VAL A 137 1.89 -4.64 19.18
N GLU A 138 2.67 -3.69 18.73
CA GLU A 138 2.48 -2.25 18.99
C GLU A 138 2.37 -1.51 17.66
N LEU A 139 1.60 -0.42 17.67
CA LEU A 139 1.48 0.48 16.54
C LEU A 139 2.00 1.85 16.98
N GLU A 140 2.91 2.42 16.20
CA GLU A 140 3.48 3.74 16.46
C GLU A 140 3.65 4.52 15.17
N PRO A 141 3.66 5.87 15.21
CA PRO A 141 4.00 6.70 14.06
C PRO A 141 5.32 6.28 13.42
N SER A 142 5.38 6.31 12.09
CA SER A 142 6.57 5.91 11.34
C SER A 142 7.74 6.83 11.68
N SER A 143 8.74 6.27 12.34
CA SER A 143 9.87 7.01 12.89
C SER A 143 11.14 6.18 12.86
N PHE A 144 12.29 6.85 12.91
CA PHE A 144 13.56 6.17 13.06
C PHE A 144 13.71 5.60 14.47
N SER A 145 14.27 4.40 14.58
CA SER A 145 14.95 3.98 15.78
C SER A 145 16.11 3.07 15.43
N LYS A 146 17.16 3.07 16.26
CA LYS A 146 18.33 2.22 16.04
C LYS A 146 17.95 0.73 16.02
N ARG A 147 17.03 0.31 16.90
CA ARG A 147 16.48 -1.07 16.96
C ARG A 147 15.80 -1.48 15.65
N LYS A 148 14.96 -0.60 15.06
CA LYS A 148 14.31 -0.84 13.76
C LYS A 148 15.35 -0.94 12.63
N PHE A 149 16.34 -0.05 12.63
CA PHE A 149 17.36 -0.01 11.59
C PHE A 149 18.28 -1.23 11.60
N GLU A 150 18.75 -1.69 12.77
CA GLU A 150 19.60 -2.89 12.84
C GLU A 150 18.85 -4.15 12.39
N LEU A 151 17.56 -4.27 12.72
CA LEU A 151 16.71 -5.35 12.20
C LEU A 151 16.56 -5.27 10.68
N TYR A 152 16.33 -4.07 10.14
CA TYR A 152 16.27 -3.85 8.70
C TYR A 152 17.58 -4.26 8.01
N LYS A 153 18.74 -3.86 8.55
CA LYS A 153 20.04 -4.29 8.02
C LYS A 153 20.21 -5.80 8.02
N LYS A 154 19.86 -6.47 9.12
CA LYS A 154 19.91 -7.93 9.23
C LYS A 154 19.05 -8.57 8.15
N TYR A 155 17.85 -8.06 7.92
CA TYR A 155 16.94 -8.54 6.89
C TYR A 155 17.48 -8.31 5.46
N GLN A 156 17.90 -7.08 5.12
CA GLN A 156 18.37 -6.73 3.78
C GLN A 156 19.59 -7.58 3.38
N LYS A 157 20.57 -7.76 4.27
CA LYS A 157 21.74 -8.62 4.01
C LYS A 157 21.36 -10.08 3.76
N ALA A 158 20.46 -10.62 4.57
CA ALA A 158 20.10 -12.03 4.52
C ALA A 158 19.16 -12.38 3.35
N ILE A 159 18.25 -11.47 3.00
CA ILE A 159 17.16 -11.73 2.04
C ILE A 159 17.40 -11.07 0.68
N HIS A 160 17.97 -9.86 0.67
CA HIS A 160 18.23 -9.09 -0.56
C HIS A 160 19.70 -9.11 -0.99
N HIS A 161 20.60 -9.54 -0.11
CA HIS A 161 22.05 -9.56 -0.33
C HIS A 161 22.66 -8.17 -0.58
N ASP A 162 22.02 -7.14 -0.02
CA ASP A 162 22.51 -5.77 -0.05
C ASP A 162 23.84 -5.65 0.67
N LYS A 163 24.69 -4.75 0.20
CA LYS A 163 26.01 -4.50 0.80
C LYS A 163 25.90 -3.57 1.99
N GLU A 164 26.82 -3.70 2.95
CA GLU A 164 26.78 -2.89 4.18
C GLU A 164 26.86 -1.39 3.90
N GLU A 165 27.63 -1.00 2.88
CA GLU A 165 27.85 0.40 2.52
C GLU A 165 26.61 1.06 1.90
N GLU A 166 25.65 0.27 1.40
CA GLU A 166 24.39 0.73 0.82
C GLU A 166 23.28 0.89 1.89
N LEU A 167 23.50 0.35 3.08
CA LEU A 167 22.54 0.32 4.18
C LEU A 167 22.82 1.44 5.19
N THR A 168 22.36 2.65 4.88
CA THR A 168 22.53 3.83 5.74
C THR A 168 21.25 4.20 6.50
N GLU A 169 21.40 4.91 7.61
CA GLU A 169 20.27 5.39 8.43
C GLU A 169 19.39 6.36 7.64
N GLU A 170 20.01 7.23 6.83
CA GLU A 170 19.29 8.17 5.95
C GLU A 170 18.51 7.43 4.86
N GLY A 171 19.09 6.35 4.32
CA GLY A 171 18.40 5.48 3.37
C GLY A 171 17.16 4.82 3.98
N PHE A 172 17.28 4.35 5.23
CA PHE A 172 16.16 3.79 5.99
C PHE A 172 15.08 4.83 6.26
N VAL A 173 15.46 6.03 6.73
CA VAL A 173 14.52 7.13 6.97
C VAL A 173 13.78 7.48 5.69
N ARG A 174 14.49 7.74 4.61
CA ARG A 174 13.90 8.10 3.32
C ARG A 174 12.95 7.02 2.78
N PHE A 175 13.25 5.75 3.01
CA PHE A 175 12.48 4.65 2.44
C PHE A 175 11.27 4.25 3.30
N LEU A 176 11.43 4.21 4.62
CA LEU A 176 10.48 3.58 5.54
C LEU A 176 9.87 4.54 6.56
N CYS A 177 10.49 5.69 6.83
CA CYS A 177 9.97 6.67 7.79
C CYS A 177 9.34 7.88 7.08
N ASP A 178 9.98 8.39 6.03
CA ASP A 178 9.47 9.53 5.28
C ASP A 178 8.09 9.21 4.71
N SER A 179 7.15 10.12 4.93
CA SER A 179 5.81 10.03 4.38
C SER A 179 5.40 11.36 3.76
N PRO A 180 4.67 11.34 2.64
CA PRO A 180 3.97 12.52 2.18
C PRO A 180 2.67 12.76 2.97
N LEU A 181 2.18 11.76 3.72
CA LEU A 181 0.92 11.83 4.43
C LEU A 181 1.05 12.68 5.69
N GLU A 182 0.07 13.54 5.92
CA GLU A 182 -0.14 14.09 7.25
C GLU A 182 -0.78 13.06 8.18
N GLU A 183 -0.29 13.04 9.41
CA GLU A 183 -0.92 12.31 10.50
C GLU A 183 -2.13 13.11 10.98
N VAL A 184 -3.29 12.45 11.00
CA VAL A 184 -4.51 13.01 11.61
C VAL A 184 -4.85 12.12 12.79
N CYS A 185 -4.84 12.70 13.98
CA CYS A 185 -5.20 12.01 15.21
C CYS A 185 -6.53 12.54 15.75
N ASP A 186 -7.15 11.78 16.67
CA ASP A 186 -8.47 12.07 17.22
C ASP A 186 -8.63 13.49 17.78
N SER A 187 -7.52 14.15 18.19
CA SER A 187 -7.55 15.53 18.69
C SER A 187 -7.66 16.61 17.61
N ASP A 188 -7.57 16.26 16.33
CA ASP A 188 -7.59 17.22 15.21
C ASP A 188 -8.97 17.33 14.54
N ILE A 189 -9.97 16.57 15.01
CA ILE A 189 -11.35 16.55 14.47
C ILE A 189 -12.23 17.44 15.37
N ASP A 190 -12.97 18.37 14.76
CA ASP A 190 -13.89 19.27 15.49
C ASP A 190 -14.96 18.48 16.24
N GLU A 191 -15.31 18.91 17.47
CA GLU A 191 -16.30 18.26 18.34
C GLU A 191 -17.68 18.09 17.66
N ASP A 192 -18.01 18.98 16.72
CA ASP A 192 -19.27 18.97 15.96
C ASP A 192 -19.27 17.98 14.76
N GLU A 193 -18.10 17.47 14.34
CA GLU A 193 -17.96 16.38 13.36
C GLU A 193 -17.82 15.00 14.03
N LEU A 194 -17.81 14.96 15.37
CA LEU A 194 -17.84 13.73 16.14
C LEU A 194 -19.19 13.03 15.94
N SER A 195 -19.18 11.83 15.34
CA SER A 195 -20.33 10.94 15.43
C SER A 195 -20.52 10.50 16.89
N ASP A 196 -21.77 10.31 17.35
CA ASP A 196 -22.16 9.83 18.69
C ASP A 196 -21.55 8.44 19.10
N ASP A 197 -20.68 7.86 18.29
CA ASP A 197 -19.95 6.62 18.55
C ASP A 197 -18.53 6.96 19.05
N GLU A 198 -18.39 7.23 20.35
CA GLU A 198 -17.18 7.69 21.08
C GLU A 198 -15.89 6.83 20.89
N ASN A 199 -15.86 5.85 19.99
CA ASN A 199 -14.74 4.91 19.79
C ASN A 199 -14.26 4.74 18.34
N ASN A 200 -14.68 5.59 17.39
CA ASN A 200 -14.52 5.28 15.97
C ASN A 200 -13.97 6.44 15.12
N HIS A 201 -13.05 7.23 15.66
CA HIS A 201 -12.29 8.17 14.83
C HIS A 201 -11.12 7.44 14.16
N PRO A 202 -11.05 7.42 12.82
CA PRO A 202 -10.04 6.62 12.14
C PRO A 202 -8.70 7.36 12.09
N LEU A 203 -7.71 6.82 12.80
CA LEU A 203 -6.32 7.28 12.80
C LEU A 203 -5.71 7.23 11.39
N TYR A 204 -5.33 8.36 10.79
CA TYR A 204 -4.72 8.39 9.46
C TYR A 204 -3.23 8.73 9.50
N GLY A 205 -2.49 8.23 8.50
CA GLY A 205 -1.06 8.52 8.33
C GLY A 205 -0.23 7.27 8.14
N SER A 206 1.06 7.37 8.46
CA SER A 206 2.04 6.30 8.27
C SER A 206 2.56 5.77 9.59
N PHE A 207 2.55 4.44 9.73
CA PHE A 207 2.82 3.77 10.99
C PHE A 207 3.77 2.60 10.81
N HIS A 208 4.50 2.31 11.89
CA HIS A 208 5.21 1.06 12.08
C HIS A 208 4.44 0.17 13.06
N GLN A 209 4.08 -1.03 12.60
CA GLN A 209 3.59 -2.09 13.46
C GLN A 209 4.76 -2.97 13.90
N LEU A 210 5.12 -2.86 15.18
CA LEU A 210 6.24 -3.56 15.79
C LEU A 210 5.80 -4.90 16.35
N TYR A 211 6.56 -5.96 16.07
CA TYR A 211 6.36 -7.29 16.63
C TYR A 211 7.55 -7.64 17.50
N SER A 212 7.36 -7.71 18.81
CA SER A 212 8.40 -8.08 19.77
C SER A 212 8.12 -9.44 20.41
N VAL A 213 9.14 -10.29 20.52
CA VAL A 213 9.08 -11.57 21.24
C VAL A 213 10.07 -11.48 22.40
N ASP A 214 9.59 -11.64 23.63
CA ASP A 214 10.39 -11.49 24.86
C ASP A 214 11.15 -10.16 24.87
N ASP A 215 10.44 -9.08 24.55
CA ASP A 215 10.95 -7.71 24.44
C ASP A 215 12.02 -7.47 23.36
N GLU A 216 12.31 -8.47 22.51
CA GLU A 216 13.19 -8.36 21.34
C GLU A 216 12.42 -8.13 20.04
N LEU A 217 12.84 -7.18 19.20
CA LEU A 217 12.10 -6.81 17.98
C LEU A 217 12.38 -7.83 16.89
N VAL A 218 11.36 -8.58 16.48
CA VAL A 218 11.52 -9.66 15.50
C VAL A 218 10.91 -9.33 14.14
N ALA A 219 10.00 -8.36 14.06
CA ALA A 219 9.48 -7.89 12.79
C ALA A 219 8.90 -6.48 12.87
N VAL A 220 8.83 -5.82 11.71
CA VAL A 220 8.19 -4.52 11.54
C VAL A 220 7.37 -4.55 10.25
N GLY A 221 6.09 -4.22 10.36
CA GLY A 221 5.24 -3.84 9.23
C GLY A 221 5.22 -2.33 9.07
N VAL A 222 5.45 -1.85 7.86
CA VAL A 222 5.29 -0.44 7.48
C VAL A 222 3.96 -0.32 6.76
N ILE A 223 3.05 0.47 7.32
CA ILE A 223 1.67 0.54 6.87
C ILE A 223 1.19 1.98 6.78
N ASP A 224 0.25 2.22 5.87
CA ASP A 224 -0.55 3.45 5.82
C ASP A 224 -1.96 3.16 6.29
N LEU A 225 -2.48 4.02 7.16
CA LEU A 225 -3.88 4.04 7.57
C LEU A 225 -4.59 5.17 6.83
N LEU A 226 -5.64 4.83 6.09
CA LEU A 226 -6.33 5.70 5.14
C LEU A 226 -7.84 5.59 5.33
N PRO A 227 -8.64 6.57 4.84
CA PRO A 227 -10.07 6.68 5.11
C PRO A 227 -10.88 5.39 5.13
N HIS A 228 -10.66 4.47 4.20
CA HIS A 228 -11.35 3.17 4.19
C HIS A 228 -10.41 1.95 4.16
N ALA A 229 -9.09 2.15 4.31
CA ALA A 229 -8.13 1.11 4.08
C ALA A 229 -6.88 1.15 4.97
N VAL A 230 -6.42 -0.04 5.34
CA VAL A 230 -5.02 -0.27 5.76
C VAL A 230 -4.22 -0.69 4.53
N SER A 231 -3.11 -0.04 4.24
CA SER A 231 -2.22 -0.37 3.12
C SER A 231 -0.85 -0.82 3.60
N SER A 232 -0.51 -2.08 3.32
CA SER A 232 0.82 -2.62 3.60
C SER A 232 1.84 -2.10 2.59
N VAL A 233 2.86 -1.39 3.07
CA VAL A 233 3.91 -0.76 2.27
C VAL A 233 5.15 -1.64 2.21
N TYR A 234 5.67 -2.03 3.37
CA TYR A 234 6.87 -2.86 3.48
C TYR A 234 6.81 -3.75 4.71
N PHE A 235 7.55 -4.86 4.70
CA PHE A 235 7.64 -5.75 5.85
C PHE A 235 9.03 -6.38 5.91
N PHE A 236 9.70 -6.22 7.05
CA PHE A 236 11.01 -6.81 7.31
C PHE A 236 11.02 -7.48 8.68
N TYR A 237 11.83 -8.53 8.81
CA TYR A 237 11.81 -9.38 9.99
C TYR A 237 13.16 -10.04 10.24
N ASP A 238 13.33 -10.60 11.43
CA ASP A 238 14.55 -11.31 11.80
C ASP A 238 14.64 -12.64 11.05
N PRO A 239 15.65 -12.85 10.18
CA PRO A 239 15.82 -14.09 9.41
C PRO A 239 15.84 -15.38 10.23
N ASP A 240 16.15 -15.33 11.54
CA ASP A 240 16.10 -16.49 12.43
C ASP A 240 14.66 -17.02 12.60
N TYR A 241 13.67 -16.16 12.38
CA TYR A 241 12.24 -16.49 12.41
C TYR A 241 11.68 -16.90 11.04
N LYS A 242 12.50 -17.09 9.99
CA LYS A 242 12.06 -17.49 8.64
C LYS A 242 11.14 -18.71 8.63
N GLY A 243 11.31 -19.62 9.59
CA GLY A 243 10.49 -20.83 9.74
C GLY A 243 9.02 -20.54 10.06
N TYR A 244 8.67 -19.36 10.60
CA TYR A 244 7.33 -19.03 11.07
C TYR A 244 6.48 -18.27 10.06
N SER A 245 7.05 -17.92 8.89
CA SER A 245 6.34 -17.18 7.84
C SER A 245 5.77 -15.85 8.35
N LEU A 246 6.59 -15.03 9.01
CA LEU A 246 6.14 -13.80 9.67
C LEU A 246 5.37 -12.85 8.75
N GLY A 247 5.71 -12.74 7.46
CA GLY A 247 4.93 -11.91 6.52
C GLY A 247 3.50 -12.41 6.23
N LYS A 248 3.20 -13.70 6.43
CA LYS A 248 1.82 -14.21 6.40
C LYS A 248 1.10 -13.91 7.71
N LEU A 249 1.83 -13.96 8.82
CA LEU A 249 1.26 -13.58 10.11
C LEU A 249 0.91 -12.10 10.10
N SER A 250 1.82 -11.23 9.68
CA SER A 250 1.58 -9.78 9.64
C SER A 250 0.34 -9.43 8.80
N ALA A 251 0.20 -10.01 7.62
CA ALA A 251 -1.00 -9.87 6.80
C ALA A 251 -2.29 -10.23 7.55
N THR A 252 -2.26 -11.25 8.41
CA THR A 252 -3.41 -11.63 9.24
C THR A 252 -3.64 -10.63 10.38
N TYR A 253 -2.58 -10.19 11.07
CA TYR A 253 -2.65 -9.20 12.14
C TYR A 253 -3.15 -7.85 11.61
N GLU A 254 -2.59 -7.36 10.50
CA GLU A 254 -2.99 -6.14 9.80
C GLU A 254 -4.45 -6.23 9.32
N THR A 255 -4.91 -7.38 8.81
CA THR A 255 -6.32 -7.57 8.43
C THR A 255 -7.26 -7.48 9.64
N VAL A 256 -6.91 -8.14 10.75
CA VAL A 256 -7.74 -8.12 11.96
C VAL A 256 -7.74 -6.74 12.59
N MET A 257 -6.59 -6.05 12.61
CA MET A 257 -6.47 -4.66 13.04
C MET A 257 -7.34 -3.74 12.17
N ALA A 258 -7.28 -3.88 10.84
CA ALA A 258 -8.13 -3.12 9.91
C ALA A 258 -9.61 -3.25 10.30
N LYS A 259 -10.09 -4.50 10.49
CA LYS A 259 -11.46 -4.78 10.93
C LYS A 259 -11.79 -4.16 12.30
N ARG A 260 -10.87 -4.25 13.28
CA ARG A 260 -11.08 -3.76 14.65
C ARG A 260 -11.11 -2.23 14.72
N MET A 261 -10.38 -1.55 13.84
CA MET A 261 -10.31 -0.09 13.76
C MET A 261 -11.30 0.51 12.73
N GLY A 262 -12.30 -0.25 12.29
CA GLY A 262 -13.35 0.25 11.39
C GLY A 262 -12.96 0.36 9.91
N TYR A 263 -11.74 -0.01 9.50
CA TYR A 263 -11.34 -0.02 8.09
C TYR A 263 -11.99 -1.17 7.32
N GLN A 264 -12.55 -0.86 6.14
CA GLN A 264 -13.20 -1.85 5.30
C GLN A 264 -12.19 -2.76 4.60
N TYR A 265 -11.11 -2.19 4.06
CA TYR A 265 -10.21 -2.89 3.16
C TYR A 265 -8.79 -3.01 3.71
N TYR A 266 -8.12 -4.10 3.37
CA TYR A 266 -6.68 -4.27 3.56
C TYR A 266 -6.00 -4.46 2.20
N TYR A 267 -5.09 -3.54 1.85
CA TYR A 267 -4.34 -3.53 0.60
C TYR A 267 -3.00 -4.23 0.83
N MET A 268 -2.81 -5.36 0.17
CA MET A 268 -1.59 -6.16 0.28
C MET A 268 -0.55 -5.76 -0.78
N GLY A 269 -0.61 -4.54 -1.33
CA GLY A 269 0.21 -4.12 -2.46
C GLY A 269 -0.24 -4.73 -3.80
N TYR A 270 0.66 -5.43 -4.48
CA TYR A 270 0.40 -6.07 -5.76
C TYR A 270 0.30 -7.60 -5.67
N TYR A 271 -0.46 -8.19 -6.59
CA TYR A 271 -0.57 -9.61 -6.86
C TYR A 271 -0.03 -9.90 -8.26
N ILE A 272 0.80 -10.94 -8.36
CA ILE A 272 1.39 -11.43 -9.61
C ILE A 272 1.12 -12.92 -9.65
N HIS A 273 0.21 -13.35 -10.53
CA HIS A 273 -0.29 -14.74 -10.55
C HIS A 273 0.81 -15.79 -10.73
N THR A 274 1.82 -15.45 -11.54
CA THR A 274 2.94 -16.32 -11.89
C THR A 274 4.10 -16.28 -10.88
N CYS A 275 4.08 -15.36 -9.91
CA CYS A 275 5.17 -15.22 -8.94
C CYS A 275 4.82 -15.90 -7.62
N GLN A 276 5.54 -16.98 -7.28
CA GLN A 276 5.30 -17.75 -6.05
C GLN A 276 5.39 -16.89 -4.78
N LYS A 277 6.30 -15.90 -4.75
CA LYS A 277 6.46 -14.96 -3.63
C LYS A 277 5.25 -14.05 -3.44
N MET A 278 4.41 -13.87 -4.48
CA MET A 278 3.25 -12.96 -4.46
C MET A 278 1.91 -13.71 -4.46
N LYS A 279 1.91 -14.97 -4.90
CA LYS A 279 0.70 -15.79 -5.05
C LYS A 279 -0.04 -16.02 -3.72
N TYR A 280 0.66 -15.97 -2.59
CA TYR A 280 0.06 -16.18 -1.27
C TYR A 280 -0.99 -15.12 -0.90
N LYS A 281 -0.91 -13.90 -1.46
CA LYS A 281 -1.84 -12.81 -1.13
C LYS A 281 -3.28 -13.14 -1.52
N GLY A 282 -3.44 -13.89 -2.63
CA GLY A 282 -4.75 -14.40 -3.05
C GLY A 282 -5.36 -15.47 -2.12
N ARG A 283 -4.67 -15.87 -1.05
CA ARG A 283 -5.19 -16.78 -0.01
C ARG A 283 -5.92 -16.05 1.12
N TYR A 284 -5.93 -14.72 1.10
CA TYR A 284 -6.66 -13.86 2.05
C TYR A 284 -7.96 -13.44 1.38
N GLY A 285 -9.08 -14.03 1.81
CA GLY A 285 -10.35 -13.87 1.13
C GLY A 285 -11.41 -13.20 2.01
N PRO A 286 -12.41 -12.53 1.40
CA PRO A 286 -12.58 -12.36 -0.05
C PRO A 286 -11.61 -11.32 -0.64
N SER A 287 -10.95 -11.68 -1.75
CA SER A 287 -9.92 -10.87 -2.42
C SER A 287 -10.41 -10.33 -3.76
N TYR A 288 -9.98 -9.11 -4.10
CA TYR A 288 -10.35 -8.40 -5.32
C TYR A 288 -9.09 -7.86 -6.00
N LEU A 289 -9.07 -7.91 -7.33
CA LEU A 289 -8.06 -7.23 -8.14
C LEU A 289 -8.67 -6.00 -8.81
N LEU A 290 -7.87 -4.94 -8.90
CA LEU A 290 -8.23 -3.75 -9.65
C LEU A 290 -8.13 -4.04 -11.15
N ASN A 291 -9.24 -3.85 -11.86
CA ASN A 291 -9.29 -3.91 -13.32
C ASN A 291 -8.52 -2.71 -13.90
N PRO A 292 -7.44 -2.91 -14.68
CA PRO A 292 -6.52 -1.83 -15.02
C PRO A 292 -7.12 -0.75 -15.92
N THR A 293 -8.14 -1.07 -16.72
CA THR A 293 -8.74 -0.12 -17.68
C THR A 293 -9.94 0.62 -17.09
N THR A 294 -10.83 -0.08 -16.39
CA THR A 294 -12.06 0.51 -15.87
C THR A 294 -11.94 0.97 -14.41
N CYS A 295 -10.83 0.68 -13.75
CA CYS A 295 -10.61 0.93 -12.31
C CYS A 295 -11.69 0.33 -11.39
N THR A 296 -12.39 -0.71 -11.85
CA THR A 296 -13.37 -1.44 -11.03
C THR A 296 -12.70 -2.58 -10.27
N TRP A 297 -13.17 -2.86 -9.07
CA TRP A 297 -12.72 -4.01 -8.29
C TRP A 297 -13.51 -5.25 -8.67
N LEU A 298 -12.81 -6.30 -9.13
CA LEU A 298 -13.43 -7.57 -9.52
C LEU A 298 -12.88 -8.71 -8.65
N PRO A 299 -13.69 -9.74 -8.32
CA PRO A 299 -13.21 -10.87 -7.53
C PRO A 299 -11.97 -11.50 -8.14
N LEU A 300 -10.98 -11.84 -7.31
CA LEU A 300 -9.73 -12.48 -7.75
C LEU A 300 -10.01 -13.74 -8.58
N SER A 301 -11.03 -14.53 -8.22
CA SER A 301 -11.42 -15.75 -8.94
C SER A 301 -11.68 -15.48 -10.42
N LYS A 302 -12.29 -14.35 -10.77
CA LYS A 302 -12.57 -14.00 -12.17
C LYS A 302 -11.30 -13.92 -13.03
N PHE A 303 -10.21 -13.40 -12.47
CA PHE A 303 -8.91 -13.34 -13.16
C PHE A 303 -8.22 -14.71 -13.17
N VAL A 304 -8.26 -15.41 -12.04
CA VAL A 304 -7.66 -16.75 -11.90
C VAL A 304 -8.28 -17.72 -12.90
N ASP A 305 -9.60 -17.74 -13.03
CA ASP A 305 -10.31 -18.58 -13.98
C ASP A 305 -9.84 -18.31 -15.41
N CYS A 306 -9.63 -17.05 -15.81
CA CYS A 306 -9.07 -16.71 -17.11
C CYS A 306 -7.65 -17.27 -17.29
N TRP A 307 -6.76 -17.04 -16.32
CA TRP A 307 -5.36 -17.52 -16.40
C TRP A 307 -5.25 -19.04 -16.41
N GLU A 308 -6.08 -19.74 -15.62
CA GLU A 308 -6.12 -21.20 -15.59
C GLU A 308 -6.68 -21.79 -16.90
N ASN A 309 -7.51 -21.03 -17.61
CA ASN A 309 -8.00 -21.37 -18.96
C ASN A 309 -7.09 -20.85 -20.10
N GLY A 310 -5.84 -20.50 -19.80
CA GLY A 310 -4.83 -20.19 -20.81
C GLY A 310 -4.86 -18.75 -21.34
N ALA A 311 -5.59 -17.83 -20.70
CA ALA A 311 -5.51 -16.42 -21.04
C ALA A 311 -4.08 -15.88 -20.83
N PRO A 312 -3.66 -14.86 -21.62
CA PRO A 312 -2.36 -14.23 -21.43
C PRO A 312 -2.23 -13.61 -20.03
N ARG A 313 -1.00 -13.31 -19.61
CA ARG A 313 -0.76 -12.73 -18.27
C ARG A 313 -1.48 -11.39 -18.08
N TYR A 314 -1.54 -10.56 -19.13
CA TYR A 314 -2.26 -9.28 -19.14
C TYR A 314 -3.69 -9.47 -19.65
N ILE A 315 -4.67 -9.25 -18.78
CA ILE A 315 -6.09 -9.28 -19.07
C ILE A 315 -6.76 -8.11 -18.37
N PHE A 316 -7.85 -7.64 -18.94
CA PHE A 316 -8.74 -6.66 -18.32
C PHE A 316 -10.17 -7.01 -18.69
N PHE A 317 -11.14 -6.34 -18.06
CA PHE A 317 -12.54 -6.53 -18.41
C PHE A 317 -13.14 -5.21 -18.90
N ASP A 318 -13.91 -5.26 -19.98
CA ASP A 318 -14.64 -4.10 -20.47
C ASP A 318 -15.87 -3.77 -19.59
N GLU A 319 -16.62 -2.75 -19.99
CA GLU A 319 -17.82 -2.30 -19.27
C GLU A 319 -18.92 -3.36 -19.19
N GLN A 320 -18.96 -4.27 -20.18
CA GLN A 320 -19.88 -5.40 -20.23
C GLN A 320 -19.36 -6.61 -19.42
N GLY A 321 -18.19 -6.45 -18.79
CA GLY A 321 -17.56 -7.47 -17.97
C GLY A 321 -16.94 -8.61 -18.77
N GLN A 322 -16.77 -8.46 -20.09
CA GLN A 322 -16.11 -9.45 -20.94
C GLN A 322 -14.59 -9.32 -20.82
N MET A 323 -13.91 -10.46 -20.77
CA MET A 323 -12.44 -10.47 -20.71
C MET A 323 -11.90 -10.00 -22.06
N GLN A 324 -10.97 -9.06 -21.98
CA GLN A 324 -10.21 -8.55 -23.10
C GLN A 324 -8.71 -8.78 -22.84
N THR A 325 -7.97 -8.84 -23.94
CA THR A 325 -6.51 -8.90 -23.91
C THR A 325 -5.99 -7.78 -24.80
N ALA A 326 -4.75 -7.37 -24.58
CA ALA A 326 -4.12 -6.40 -25.46
C ALA A 326 -2.66 -6.80 -25.72
N ALA A 327 -2.22 -6.61 -26.97
CA ALA A 327 -0.82 -6.73 -27.31
C ALA A 327 0.01 -5.67 -26.57
N GLU A 328 1.28 -5.99 -26.32
CA GLU A 328 2.27 -5.03 -25.83
C GLU A 328 2.32 -3.83 -26.79
N MET A 329 2.43 -2.62 -26.24
CA MET A 329 2.47 -1.41 -27.04
C MET A 329 3.91 -0.99 -27.34
N SER A 330 4.14 -0.41 -28.52
CA SER A 330 5.40 0.26 -28.79
C SER A 330 5.58 1.47 -27.85
N ARG A 331 6.81 1.79 -27.48
CA ARG A 331 7.13 2.87 -26.52
C ARG A 331 6.52 4.22 -26.90
N GLU A 332 6.50 4.55 -28.20
CA GLU A 332 5.89 5.78 -28.73
C GLU A 332 4.36 5.78 -28.64
N ASN A 333 3.73 4.62 -28.77
CA ASN A 333 2.27 4.50 -28.67
C ASN A 333 1.80 4.44 -27.22
N VAL A 334 2.61 3.93 -26.28
CA VAL A 334 2.30 3.95 -24.84
C VAL A 334 2.07 5.38 -24.37
N GLN A 335 2.94 6.31 -24.78
CA GLN A 335 2.78 7.73 -24.46
C GLN A 335 1.51 8.32 -25.09
N LYS A 336 1.08 7.89 -26.29
CA LYS A 336 -0.05 8.47 -27.03
C LYS A 336 -1.44 7.89 -26.70
N ASP A 337 -1.56 6.57 -26.49
CA ASP A 337 -2.85 5.89 -26.28
C ASP A 337 -3.37 6.06 -24.83
N ASP A 338 -2.45 6.19 -23.87
CA ASP A 338 -2.77 6.48 -22.46
C ASP A 338 -3.28 7.91 -22.30
N LEU A 339 -2.68 8.84 -23.06
CA LEU A 339 -3.25 10.16 -23.35
C LEU A 339 -4.71 9.98 -23.82
N MET A 340 -4.97 9.24 -24.89
CA MET A 340 -6.31 9.18 -25.51
C MET A 340 -7.41 8.43 -24.72
N GLN A 341 -7.06 7.49 -23.83
CA GLN A 341 -8.05 6.70 -23.07
C GLN A 341 -8.57 7.43 -21.82
N SER A 342 -7.81 8.36 -21.23
CA SER A 342 -8.24 9.18 -20.08
C SER A 342 -9.32 10.22 -20.45
N PHE A 343 -9.38 10.66 -21.72
CA PHE A 343 -10.29 11.71 -22.20
C PHE A 343 -11.78 11.34 -22.33
N LYS A 344 -12.16 10.06 -22.34
CA LYS A 344 -13.47 9.65 -22.87
C LYS A 344 -14.71 9.87 -21.99
N ARG A 345 -14.62 10.45 -20.77
CA ARG A 345 -15.81 10.59 -19.88
C ARG A 345 -15.93 11.98 -19.22
N LYS A 346 -17.00 12.70 -19.61
CA LYS A 346 -17.37 14.12 -19.31
C LYS A 346 -17.55 14.46 -17.82
N MET A 347 -17.31 15.73 -17.44
CA MET A 347 -17.18 16.24 -16.05
C MET A 347 -18.05 17.49 -15.73
N PRO A 348 -18.34 17.77 -14.43
CA PRO A 348 -18.67 19.09 -13.88
C PRO A 348 -17.59 19.69 -12.95
N GLY A 349 -17.55 21.04 -12.83
CA GLY A 349 -16.96 21.83 -11.72
C GLY A 349 -15.50 22.31 -11.86
N ILE A 350 -15.28 23.61 -12.10
CA ILE A 350 -13.99 24.34 -11.99
C ILE A 350 -14.31 25.71 -11.33
N GLU A 351 -13.51 26.16 -10.35
CA GLU A 351 -13.47 27.56 -9.91
C GLU A 351 -12.44 28.35 -10.75
N SER A 352 -12.70 29.63 -11.00
CA SER A 352 -12.06 30.46 -12.04
C SER A 352 -10.57 30.78 -11.81
N GLU A 353 -9.87 31.03 -12.92
CA GLU A 353 -8.44 31.41 -13.02
C GLU A 353 -7.98 32.50 -12.01
N GLU A 354 -8.82 33.48 -11.72
CA GLU A 354 -8.48 34.58 -10.79
C GLU A 354 -8.33 34.11 -9.33
N ALA A 355 -9.05 33.07 -8.92
CA ALA A 355 -8.98 32.54 -7.55
C ALA A 355 -7.65 31.83 -7.30
N ALA A 356 -7.11 31.14 -8.33
CA ALA A 356 -5.84 30.45 -8.26
C ALA A 356 -4.65 31.42 -8.17
N ARG A 357 -4.70 32.55 -8.89
CA ARG A 357 -3.64 33.57 -8.88
C ARG A 357 -3.48 34.23 -7.51
N LYS A 358 -4.59 34.59 -6.86
CA LYS A 358 -4.57 35.25 -5.55
C LYS A 358 -3.87 34.40 -4.48
N ALA A 359 -4.07 33.09 -4.49
CA ALA A 359 -3.45 32.17 -3.53
C ALA A 359 -1.93 32.04 -3.68
N ILE A 360 -1.42 32.26 -4.90
CA ILE A 360 0.02 32.21 -5.22
C ILE A 360 0.70 33.52 -4.78
N ASP A 361 0.07 34.66 -5.07
CA ASP A 361 0.59 35.98 -4.70
C ASP A 361 0.68 36.18 -3.18
N ASP A 362 -0.22 35.56 -2.42
CA ASP A 362 -0.28 35.67 -0.96
C ASP A 362 0.86 34.89 -0.24
N ASN A 363 1.69 34.07 -0.92
CA ASN A 363 2.73 33.24 -0.28
C ASN A 363 4.06 33.06 -1.08
N PRO A 364 4.87 34.13 -1.24
CA PRO A 364 5.97 34.19 -2.22
C PRO A 364 7.30 33.50 -1.81
N GLY A 365 7.34 32.68 -0.76
CA GLY A 365 8.59 32.19 -0.16
C GLY A 365 8.65 30.69 0.11
N GLY A 366 9.11 29.90 -0.87
CA GLY A 366 9.55 28.51 -0.69
C GLY A 366 8.78 27.51 -1.57
N TYR A 367 9.50 26.54 -2.13
CA TYR A 367 8.97 25.42 -2.94
C TYR A 367 8.60 25.74 -4.40
N ALA A 368 9.58 26.22 -5.18
CA ALA A 368 9.56 25.99 -6.62
C ALA A 368 9.62 24.46 -6.86
N TYR A 369 8.77 23.93 -7.74
CA TYR A 369 8.54 22.51 -8.11
C TYR A 369 7.36 21.74 -7.48
N GLY A 370 6.27 22.41 -7.07
CA GLY A 370 5.02 21.74 -6.65
C GLY A 370 3.79 22.13 -7.48
N MET A 371 2.91 21.18 -7.80
CA MET A 371 1.52 21.47 -8.19
C MET A 371 0.65 21.51 -6.92
N LEU A 372 -0.06 22.61 -6.68
CA LEU A 372 -1.00 22.78 -5.56
C LEU A 372 -2.40 22.23 -5.92
N PHE A 373 -3.02 21.44 -5.05
CA PHE A 373 -4.42 20.99 -5.20
C PHE A 373 -5.23 21.25 -3.92
N PRO A 374 -6.39 21.92 -3.95
CA PRO A 374 -7.26 22.10 -2.77
C PRO A 374 -7.93 20.82 -2.29
N ALA A 375 -7.93 20.60 -0.96
CA ALA A 375 -8.53 19.46 -0.26
C ALA A 375 -10.06 19.57 -0.18
N LYS A 376 -10.63 20.77 -0.10
CA LYS A 376 -12.07 20.98 -0.34
C LYS A 376 -12.27 21.29 -1.82
N GLY A 377 -12.94 20.39 -2.53
CA GLY A 377 -13.13 20.49 -3.98
C GLY A 377 -12.06 19.79 -4.82
N LEU A 378 -11.24 18.91 -4.20
CA LEU A 378 -10.41 17.94 -4.90
C LEU A 378 -11.33 17.15 -5.83
N CYS A 379 -11.35 17.58 -7.08
CA CYS A 379 -12.25 17.06 -8.09
C CYS A 379 -12.14 15.55 -8.09
N THR A 380 -13.28 14.90 -7.96
CA THR A 380 -13.47 13.46 -7.76
C THR A 380 -12.97 12.57 -8.92
N SER A 381 -12.09 13.07 -9.80
CA SER A 381 -11.55 12.36 -10.95
C SER A 381 -10.11 12.75 -11.28
N LEU A 382 -9.23 11.74 -11.31
CA LEU A 382 -7.84 11.77 -11.79
C LEU A 382 -7.68 12.35 -13.22
N ALA A 383 -8.72 12.29 -14.05
CA ALA A 383 -8.72 12.80 -15.42
C ALA A 383 -8.43 14.32 -15.49
N LYS A 384 -8.82 15.12 -14.48
CA LYS A 384 -8.47 16.55 -14.42
C LYS A 384 -7.01 16.81 -14.03
N MET A 385 -6.42 15.91 -13.26
CA MET A 385 -4.99 15.96 -12.90
C MET A 385 -4.13 15.73 -14.15
N GLU A 386 -4.56 14.81 -15.02
CA GLU A 386 -3.89 14.46 -16.27
C GLU A 386 -4.03 15.58 -17.33
N ASP A 387 -5.17 16.27 -17.39
CA ASP A 387 -5.40 17.42 -18.29
C ASP A 387 -4.47 18.61 -17.96
N VAL A 388 -4.28 18.95 -16.68
CA VAL A 388 -3.36 20.03 -16.26
C VAL A 388 -1.91 19.68 -16.59
N PHE A 389 -1.52 18.41 -16.41
CA PHE A 389 -0.19 17.94 -16.82
C PHE A 389 0.02 18.04 -18.33
N MET A 390 -1.04 17.81 -19.12
CA MET A 390 -0.97 17.88 -20.57
C MET A 390 -1.00 19.29 -21.13
N GLU A 391 -1.75 20.22 -20.53
CA GLU A 391 -1.82 21.60 -20.96
C GLU A 391 -0.49 22.33 -20.70
N VAL A 392 0.16 22.05 -19.57
CA VAL A 392 1.53 22.50 -19.28
C VAL A 392 2.52 21.92 -20.29
N ASN A 393 2.45 20.61 -20.56
CA ASN A 393 3.38 19.96 -21.50
C ASN A 393 3.18 20.40 -22.97
N ALA A 394 1.93 20.64 -23.40
CA ALA A 394 1.61 21.11 -24.75
C ALA A 394 1.99 22.58 -24.98
N THR A 395 1.95 23.41 -23.93
CA THR A 395 2.22 24.85 -24.04
C THR A 395 3.71 25.16 -24.01
N VAL A 396 4.51 24.44 -23.21
CA VAL A 396 5.94 24.76 -23.04
C VAL A 396 6.90 23.67 -23.49
N GLY A 397 6.41 22.49 -23.86
CA GLY A 397 7.22 21.34 -24.30
C GLY A 397 7.87 20.57 -23.15
N LEU A 398 8.27 19.32 -23.41
CA LEU A 398 8.67 18.33 -22.40
C LEU A 398 9.86 18.74 -21.52
N GLU A 399 10.82 19.50 -22.05
CA GLU A 399 11.97 19.97 -21.27
C GLU A 399 11.63 21.17 -20.37
N LEU A 400 10.71 22.04 -20.80
CA LEU A 400 10.26 23.16 -19.98
C LEU A 400 9.18 22.73 -18.96
N ALA A 401 8.34 21.74 -19.27
CA ALA A 401 7.37 21.16 -18.34
C ALA A 401 8.03 20.45 -17.14
N LYS A 402 9.29 20.01 -17.29
CA LYS A 402 10.14 19.53 -16.19
C LYS A 402 10.69 20.67 -15.31
N THR A 403 10.72 21.90 -15.84
CA THR A 403 11.38 23.07 -15.23
C THR A 403 10.37 24.10 -14.70
N TYR A 404 9.13 24.08 -15.19
CA TYR A 404 8.06 25.00 -14.82
C TYR A 404 6.95 24.30 -14.03
N VAL A 405 6.87 24.66 -12.74
CA VAL A 405 5.59 25.00 -12.09
C VAL A 405 4.92 26.06 -12.95
N LEU A 406 3.59 26.02 -13.09
CA LEU A 406 2.81 27.06 -13.78
C LEU A 406 3.40 28.45 -13.52
N GLN A 407 4.00 29.03 -14.57
CA GLN A 407 4.25 30.47 -14.65
C GLN A 407 3.05 31.07 -15.38
N LEU A 408 2.25 31.84 -14.65
CA LEU A 408 1.60 33.04 -15.15
C LEU A 408 1.67 34.08 -14.04
#